data_AF-A0A3R8V5I9-F1
#
_entry.id   AF-A0A3R8V5I9-F1
#
_cell.length_a   1.000
_cell.length_b   1.000
_cell.length_c   1.000
_cell.angle_alpha   90.00
_cell.angle_beta   90.00
_cell.angle_gamma   90.00
#
_symmetry.space_group_name_H-M   'P 1'
#
loop_
_entity.id
_entity.type
_entity.pdbx_description
1 polymer ?
#
loop_
_entity_poly.entity_id
_entity_poly.type
_entity_poly.pdbx_seq_one_letter_code
_entity_poly.pdbx_strand_id
1 'polypeptide(L)'
;MSETEAFIGSPHDSGDTMSINRIDGDRPNAPVCGAGDSLPSPAAVDQALDGVQAVHADLDFSTFQRVRYREELVACLDTGWLPGDSLPPEGGRQSGPVVMLREAARSPDGVVFGECNLALDPASIVLGKRHSHGGADSFFVQLEGAFHVLCIESGQDTSRYEIYVSPARDWATFLSHLEQS
;
A
#
# COMPACT_ATOMS: atom_id res chain seq x y z
N MET A 1 -49.91 -35.99 6.03
CA MET A 1 -49.10 -36.86 5.17
C MET A 1 -49.33 -36.47 3.74
N SER A 2 -48.26 -36.59 2.94
CA SER A 2 -48.13 -36.39 1.49
C SER A 2 -47.50 -35.06 1.05
N GLU A 3 -46.30 -35.27 0.50
CA GLU A 3 -45.30 -34.41 -0.11
C GLU A 3 -45.80 -33.69 -1.37
N THR A 4 -45.13 -32.58 -1.72
CA THR A 4 -44.83 -32.28 -3.12
C THR A 4 -43.52 -31.48 -3.20
N GLU A 5 -42.50 -32.09 -3.80
CA GLU A 5 -41.26 -31.47 -4.23
C GLU A 5 -41.37 -30.96 -5.68
N ALA A 6 -40.43 -30.05 -6.01
CA ALA A 6 -39.71 -29.90 -7.28
C ALA A 6 -39.96 -28.63 -8.15
N PHE A 7 -39.02 -27.69 -8.00
CA PHE A 7 -38.02 -27.26 -9.00
C PHE A 7 -38.46 -26.73 -10.38
N ILE A 8 -38.04 -25.48 -10.71
CA ILE A 8 -37.12 -25.04 -11.79
C ILE A 8 -37.35 -23.55 -12.08
N GLY A 9 -36.28 -22.75 -12.15
CA GLY A 9 -36.32 -21.42 -12.77
C GLY A 9 -35.12 -20.52 -12.42
N SER A 10 -33.92 -20.88 -12.88
CA SER A 10 -32.71 -20.04 -12.79
C SER A 10 -32.85 -18.75 -13.61
N PRO A 11 -32.27 -17.62 -13.14
CA PRO A 11 -31.79 -16.58 -14.03
C PRO A 11 -30.25 -16.56 -14.09
N HIS A 12 -29.78 -16.82 -15.30
CA HIS A 12 -28.69 -16.15 -16.02
C HIS A 12 -27.68 -15.28 -15.24
N ASP A 13 -26.49 -15.84 -15.11
CA ASP A 13 -25.17 -15.32 -15.46
C ASP A 13 -25.09 -13.96 -16.20
N SER A 14 -24.31 -13.01 -15.64
CA SER A 14 -23.40 -12.07 -16.33
C SER A 14 -22.78 -11.09 -15.31
N GLY A 15 -21.45 -11.12 -15.14
CA GLY A 15 -20.70 -9.98 -14.58
C GLY A 15 -19.45 -10.38 -13.78
N ASP A 16 -18.33 -10.55 -14.49
CA ASP A 16 -16.99 -10.79 -13.96
C ASP A 16 -16.62 -9.91 -12.76
N THR A 17 -16.65 -10.47 -11.56
CA THR A 17 -15.77 -10.03 -10.46
C THR A 17 -14.37 -10.54 -10.75
N MET A 18 -13.51 -9.66 -11.27
CA MET A 18 -12.06 -9.83 -11.23
C MET A 18 -11.65 -10.03 -9.77
N SER A 19 -11.48 -11.30 -9.41
CA SER A 19 -11.01 -11.71 -8.10
C SER A 19 -9.56 -11.28 -7.97
N ILE A 20 -9.27 -10.46 -6.96
CA ILE A 20 -7.91 -10.13 -6.55
C ILE A 20 -7.24 -11.47 -6.22
N ASN A 21 -6.28 -11.87 -7.04
CA ASN A 21 -5.45 -13.04 -6.77
C ASN A 21 -4.68 -12.80 -5.47
N ARG A 22 -5.23 -13.28 -4.35
CA ARG A 22 -4.50 -13.49 -3.11
C ARG A 22 -3.41 -14.52 -3.38
N ILE A 23 -2.19 -14.05 -3.58
CA ILE A 23 -1.00 -14.89 -3.52
C ILE A 23 -0.68 -15.08 -2.05
N ASP A 24 -1.30 -16.08 -1.41
CA ASP A 24 -0.82 -16.63 -0.15
C ASP A 24 -0.49 -18.11 -0.36
N GLY A 25 0.78 -18.43 -0.18
CA GLY A 25 1.32 -19.76 -0.41
C GLY A 25 2.76 -19.87 0.08
N ASP A 26 2.91 -19.86 1.41
CA ASP A 26 3.95 -20.57 2.15
C ASP A 26 5.41 -20.12 1.92
N ARG A 27 5.86 -19.13 2.70
CA ARG A 27 7.29 -18.97 3.02
C ARG A 27 7.49 -18.87 4.52
N PRO A 28 8.43 -19.64 5.10
CA PRO A 28 8.71 -19.59 6.53
C PRO A 28 9.28 -18.21 6.90
N ASN A 29 8.85 -17.70 8.05
CA ASN A 29 9.32 -16.49 8.73
C ASN A 29 10.72 -16.04 8.28
N ALA A 30 10.78 -14.98 7.49
CA ALA A 30 12.04 -14.32 7.18
C ALA A 30 12.64 -13.74 8.48
N PRO A 31 13.94 -13.94 8.75
CA PRO A 31 14.57 -13.44 9.95
C PRO A 31 14.57 -11.91 9.95
N VAL A 32 14.21 -11.36 11.11
CA VAL A 32 14.37 -9.94 11.44
C VAL A 32 15.84 -9.56 11.27
N CYS A 33 16.08 -8.58 10.39
CA CYS A 33 17.28 -7.74 10.25
C CYS A 33 18.60 -8.39 10.69
N GLY A 34 19.20 -9.18 9.80
CA GLY A 34 20.64 -9.42 9.83
C GLY A 34 21.38 -8.18 9.36
N ALA A 35 22.16 -7.56 10.26
CA ALA A 35 23.15 -6.57 9.90
C ALA A 35 24.12 -7.15 8.86
N GLY A 36 24.12 -6.65 7.61
CA GLY A 36 24.98 -7.21 6.57
C GLY A 36 25.02 -6.46 5.25
N ASP A 37 23.91 -5.95 4.74
CA ASP A 37 23.92 -5.15 3.51
C ASP A 37 23.86 -3.67 3.84
N SER A 38 24.97 -2.98 3.56
CA SER A 38 25.01 -1.52 3.63
C SER A 38 23.93 -1.00 2.70
N LEU A 39 23.05 -0.12 3.20
CA LEU A 39 22.09 0.56 2.35
C LEU A 39 22.81 1.14 1.13
N PRO A 40 22.27 0.94 -0.08
CA PRO A 40 22.84 1.57 -1.26
C PRO A 40 22.94 3.08 -1.04
N SER A 41 24.01 3.69 -1.56
CA SER A 41 24.13 5.14 -1.54
C SER A 41 22.92 5.78 -2.24
N PRO A 42 22.53 7.01 -1.89
CA PRO A 42 21.40 7.69 -2.54
C PRO A 42 21.49 7.70 -4.08
N ALA A 43 22.68 7.92 -4.62
CA ALA A 43 22.91 7.90 -6.06
C ALA A 43 22.69 6.51 -6.69
N ALA A 44 23.03 5.44 -5.96
CA ALA A 44 22.80 4.07 -6.43
C ALA A 44 21.31 3.69 -6.37
N VAL A 45 20.58 4.21 -5.38
CA VAL A 45 19.10 4.10 -5.33
C VAL A 45 18.49 4.78 -6.55
N ASP A 46 18.83 6.04 -6.78
CA ASP A 46 18.28 6.81 -7.91
C ASP A 46 18.59 6.13 -9.25
N GLN A 47 19.84 5.68 -9.47
CA GLN A 47 20.22 4.98 -10.70
C GLN A 47 19.43 3.69 -10.93
N ALA A 48 19.19 2.90 -9.87
CA ALA A 48 18.42 1.67 -9.99
C ALA A 48 16.94 1.95 -10.28
N LEU A 49 16.35 2.94 -9.61
CA LEU A 49 14.96 3.35 -9.84
C LEU A 49 14.76 3.89 -11.26
N ASP A 50 15.72 4.65 -11.79
CA ASP A 50 15.71 5.08 -13.20
C ASP A 50 15.71 3.89 -14.16
N GLY A 51 16.49 2.84 -13.84
CA GLY A 51 16.52 1.59 -14.60
C GLY A 51 15.18 0.87 -14.63
N VAL A 52 14.49 0.79 -13.48
CA VAL A 52 13.15 0.19 -13.40
C VAL A 52 12.13 1.05 -14.16
N GLN A 53 12.13 2.37 -13.96
CA GLN A 53 11.20 3.28 -14.65
C GLN A 53 11.35 3.23 -16.18
N ALA A 54 12.56 3.01 -16.69
CA ALA A 54 12.78 2.84 -18.12
C ALA A 54 12.06 1.63 -18.73
N VAL A 55 11.72 0.63 -17.89
CA VAL A 55 11.01 -0.59 -18.29
C VAL A 55 9.51 -0.51 -17.97
N HIS A 56 9.14 0.15 -16.88
CA HIS A 56 7.77 0.24 -16.37
C HIS A 56 7.23 1.67 -16.48
N ALA A 57 6.48 1.95 -17.55
CA ALA A 57 6.00 3.30 -17.89
C ALA A 57 4.95 3.87 -16.90
N ASP A 58 4.39 3.03 -16.04
CA ASP A 58 3.42 3.38 -14.99
C ASP A 58 4.10 3.79 -13.68
N LEU A 59 5.41 3.58 -13.55
CA LEU A 59 6.23 4.01 -12.42
C LEU A 59 6.85 5.38 -12.69
N ASP A 60 6.84 6.24 -11.68
CA ASP A 60 7.52 7.53 -11.71
C ASP A 60 8.32 7.75 -10.42
N PHE A 61 9.65 7.69 -10.55
CA PHE A 61 10.63 7.93 -9.48
C PHE A 61 11.33 9.27 -9.63
N SER A 62 10.80 10.17 -10.48
CA SER A 62 11.46 11.42 -10.80
C SER A 62 11.69 12.28 -9.56
N THR A 63 12.96 12.64 -9.33
CA THR A 63 13.39 13.38 -8.13
C THR A 63 12.64 14.70 -7.97
N PHE A 64 12.29 15.38 -9.07
CA PHE A 64 11.58 16.66 -9.01
C PHE A 64 10.12 16.53 -8.59
N GLN A 65 9.50 15.35 -8.79
CA GLN A 65 8.12 15.08 -8.40
C GLN A 65 7.99 14.57 -6.96
N ARG A 66 9.08 14.13 -6.31
CA ARG A 66 9.03 13.54 -4.95
C ARG A 66 8.34 14.43 -3.92
N VAL A 67 8.55 15.76 -3.99
CA VAL A 67 7.85 16.72 -3.11
C VAL A 67 6.35 16.69 -3.35
N ARG A 68 5.93 16.70 -4.62
CA ARG A 68 4.52 16.62 -5.00
C ARG A 68 3.88 15.29 -4.59
N TYR A 69 4.59 14.17 -4.76
CA TYR A 69 4.08 12.86 -4.31
C TYR A 69 3.93 12.80 -2.79
N ARG A 70 4.84 13.44 -2.04
CA ARG A 70 4.68 13.56 -0.60
C ARG A 70 3.44 14.35 -0.23
N GLU A 71 3.22 15.50 -0.87
CA GLU A 71 2.03 16.34 -0.65
C GLU A 71 0.74 15.58 -0.97
N GLU A 72 0.72 14.86 -2.09
CA GLU A 72 -0.41 14.03 -2.51
C GLU A 72 -0.69 12.90 -1.50
N LEU A 73 0.34 12.17 -1.09
CA LEU A 73 0.22 11.11 -0.09
C LEU A 73 -0.30 11.67 1.24
N VAL A 74 0.21 12.81 1.70
CA VAL A 74 -0.27 13.46 2.93
C VAL A 74 -1.75 13.82 2.81
N ALA A 75 -2.18 14.37 1.67
CA ALA A 75 -3.59 14.67 1.44
C ALA A 75 -4.48 13.41 1.49
N CYS A 76 -3.99 12.28 0.96
CA CYS A 76 -4.69 11.00 1.08
C CYS A 76 -4.78 10.50 2.54
N LEU A 77 -3.71 10.69 3.33
CA LEU A 77 -3.67 10.29 4.74
C LEU A 77 -4.58 11.14 5.62
N ASP A 78 -4.76 12.42 5.30
CA ASP A 78 -5.65 13.31 6.04
C ASP A 78 -7.09 12.79 6.06
N THR A 79 -7.59 12.22 4.95
CA THR A 79 -8.93 11.61 4.85
C THR A 79 -8.89 10.08 4.78
N GLY A 80 -7.75 9.50 5.19
CA GLY A 80 -7.49 8.07 5.10
C GLY A 80 -7.87 7.31 6.37
N TRP A 81 -8.02 6.00 6.21
CA TRP A 81 -8.12 5.04 7.30
C TRP A 81 -7.22 3.84 7.03
N LEU A 82 -6.73 3.21 8.10
CA LEU A 82 -5.79 2.10 8.04
C LEU A 82 -6.47 0.83 8.55
N PRO A 83 -6.82 -0.15 7.69
CA PRO A 83 -7.47 -1.37 8.11
C PRO A 83 -6.58 -2.14 9.09
N GLY A 84 -7.21 -2.91 9.98
CA GLY A 84 -6.53 -3.59 11.09
C GLY A 84 -5.48 -4.61 10.67
N ASP A 85 -5.59 -5.16 9.46
CA ASP A 85 -4.62 -6.08 8.84
C ASP A 85 -3.35 -5.38 8.32
N SER A 86 -3.39 -4.06 8.14
CA SER A 86 -2.24 -3.23 7.80
C SER A 86 -1.40 -2.85 9.02
N LEU A 87 -1.77 -3.33 10.21
CA LEU A 87 -1.01 -3.14 11.44
C LEU A 87 -0.22 -4.41 11.78
N PRO A 88 0.98 -4.28 12.36
CA PRO A 88 1.72 -5.44 12.84
C PRO A 88 0.87 -6.20 13.88
N PRO A 89 0.91 -7.53 13.88
CA PRO A 89 0.14 -8.35 14.82
C PRO A 89 0.60 -8.04 16.25
N GLU A 90 -0.33 -7.48 17.03
CA GLU A 90 -0.26 -7.19 18.47
C GLU A 90 0.82 -6.19 18.96
N GLY A 91 0.36 -5.04 19.45
CA GLY A 91 1.06 -4.23 20.46
C GLY A 91 2.37 -3.55 20.04
N GLY A 92 2.85 -3.80 18.83
CA GLY A 92 3.96 -3.07 18.24
C GLY A 92 3.60 -1.60 18.08
N ARG A 93 4.51 -0.70 18.50
CA ARG A 93 4.56 0.66 17.99
C ARG A 93 4.37 0.58 16.47
N GLN A 94 3.60 1.50 15.88
CA GLN A 94 3.34 1.51 14.44
C GLN A 94 4.68 1.65 13.69
N SER A 95 5.32 0.53 13.38
CA SER A 95 6.67 0.45 12.80
C SER A 95 6.55 0.53 11.30
N GLY A 96 6.09 1.67 10.81
CA GLY A 96 5.88 1.92 9.40
C GLY A 96 5.75 3.41 9.12
N PRO A 97 5.76 3.79 7.83
CA PRO A 97 5.76 5.18 7.43
C PRO A 97 4.47 5.93 7.76
N VAL A 98 3.38 5.23 8.10
CA VAL A 98 2.10 5.85 8.45
C VAL A 98 1.90 5.82 9.96
N VAL A 99 1.56 6.97 10.53
CA VAL A 99 1.25 7.18 11.95
C VAL A 99 -0.25 7.44 12.10
N MET A 100 -0.90 6.72 13.00
CA MET A 100 -2.30 6.88 13.34
C MET A 100 -2.45 8.01 14.36
N LEU A 101 -3.07 9.12 13.93
CA LEU A 101 -3.33 10.25 14.82
C LEU A 101 -4.67 10.11 15.54
N ARG A 102 -5.62 9.41 14.91
CA ARG A 102 -6.92 9.09 15.47
C ARG A 102 -7.10 7.58 15.50
N GLU A 103 -7.26 7.01 16.70
CA GLU A 103 -7.44 5.58 16.89
C GLU A 103 -8.65 5.02 16.12
N ALA A 104 -9.71 5.84 15.99
CA ALA A 104 -10.92 5.47 15.27
C ALA A 104 -10.70 5.33 13.74
N ALA A 105 -9.63 5.89 13.17
CA ALA A 105 -9.30 5.81 11.74
C ALA A 105 -8.77 4.43 11.31
N ARG A 106 -9.39 3.37 11.86
CA ARG A 106 -9.23 1.94 11.53
C ARG A 106 -10.34 1.42 10.64
N SER A 107 -11.36 2.24 10.42
CA SER A 107 -12.50 1.98 9.56
C SER A 107 -12.91 3.29 8.88
N PRO A 108 -13.66 3.24 7.77
CA PRO A 108 -14.13 4.44 7.11
C PRO A 108 -14.98 5.33 8.04
N ASP A 109 -15.74 4.74 8.96
CA ASP A 109 -16.63 5.49 9.87
C ASP A 109 -15.89 6.33 10.92
N GLY A 110 -14.64 5.99 11.22
CA GLY A 110 -13.83 6.76 12.17
C GLY A 110 -13.06 7.93 11.56
N VAL A 111 -13.14 8.12 10.24
CA VAL A 111 -12.52 9.25 9.54
C VAL A 111 -13.32 10.53 9.79
N VAL A 112 -12.63 11.58 10.24
CA VAL A 112 -13.19 12.91 10.45
C VAL A 112 -12.69 13.87 9.38
N PHE A 113 -13.59 14.42 8.57
CA PHE A 113 -13.23 15.40 7.54
C PHE A 113 -12.76 16.73 8.15
N GLY A 114 -11.72 17.31 7.57
CA GLY A 114 -11.13 18.58 8.04
C GLY A 114 -10.16 18.43 9.21
N GLU A 115 -9.90 17.19 9.65
CA GLU A 115 -8.88 16.85 10.64
C GLU A 115 -7.86 15.87 10.05
N CYS A 116 -6.66 15.80 10.64
CA CYS A 116 -5.66 14.79 10.27
C CYS A 116 -5.98 13.45 10.95
N ASN A 117 -6.39 12.45 10.17
CA ASN A 117 -6.69 11.11 10.68
C ASN A 117 -5.44 10.24 10.78
N LEU A 118 -4.62 10.28 9.73
CA LEU A 118 -3.32 9.62 9.64
C LEU A 118 -2.26 10.67 9.28
N ALA A 119 -0.99 10.37 9.56
CA ALA A 119 0.14 11.19 9.16
C ALA A 119 1.25 10.33 8.56
N LEU A 120 2.07 10.94 7.72
CA LEU A 120 3.33 10.34 7.28
C LEU A 120 4.41 10.64 8.32
N ASP A 121 5.17 9.63 8.72
CA ASP A 121 6.32 9.81 9.61
C ASP A 121 7.30 10.82 8.98
N PRO A 122 7.75 11.85 9.73
CA PRO A 122 8.59 12.91 9.19
C PRO A 122 9.94 12.41 8.67
N ALA A 123 10.47 11.29 9.18
CA ALA A 123 11.70 10.67 8.70
C ALA A 123 11.51 9.85 7.41
N SER A 124 10.27 9.65 6.97
CA SER A 124 9.97 8.94 5.72
C SER A 124 10.41 9.73 4.50
N ILE A 125 10.96 9.04 3.50
CA ILE A 125 11.35 9.58 2.20
C ILE A 125 10.44 8.95 1.14
N VAL A 126 9.68 9.77 0.42
CA VAL A 126 8.89 9.30 -0.73
C VAL A 126 9.80 9.21 -1.94
N LEU A 127 9.96 8.01 -2.49
CA LEU A 127 10.85 7.71 -3.61
C LEU A 127 10.17 7.93 -4.96
N GLY A 128 8.89 7.59 -5.04
CA GLY A 128 8.11 7.68 -6.28
C GLY A 128 6.68 7.20 -6.11
N LYS A 129 5.97 7.12 -7.23
CA LYS A 129 4.58 6.72 -7.32
C LYS A 129 4.37 5.77 -8.50
N ARG A 130 3.42 4.83 -8.35
CA ARG A 130 2.79 4.11 -9.46
C ARG A 130 1.42 4.71 -9.71
N HIS A 131 1.17 5.10 -10.96
CA HIS A 131 -0.14 5.56 -11.41
C HIS A 131 -0.93 4.41 -12.02
N SER A 132 -1.84 3.83 -11.25
CA SER A 132 -2.72 2.78 -11.74
C SER A 132 -3.97 3.43 -12.35
N HIS A 133 -4.03 3.43 -13.69
CA HIS A 133 -5.10 4.05 -14.47
C HIS A 133 -6.45 3.33 -14.24
N GLY A 134 -7.11 3.62 -13.12
CA GLY A 134 -8.33 2.95 -12.66
C GLY A 134 -8.12 1.90 -11.56
N GLY A 135 -6.91 1.81 -10.97
CA GLY A 135 -6.61 0.95 -9.83
C GLY A 135 -6.21 1.74 -8.58
N ALA A 136 -5.70 1.03 -7.56
CA ALA A 136 -5.15 1.62 -6.35
C ALA A 136 -3.81 2.30 -6.64
N ASP A 137 -3.69 3.61 -6.45
CA ASP A 137 -2.41 4.30 -6.61
C ASP A 137 -1.41 3.75 -5.58
N SER A 138 -0.12 3.65 -5.93
CA SER A 138 0.89 3.18 -4.98
C SER A 138 1.99 4.20 -4.76
N PHE A 139 2.39 4.41 -3.51
CA PHE A 139 3.52 5.26 -3.14
C PHE A 139 4.64 4.39 -2.59
N PHE A 140 5.87 4.68 -3.02
CA PHE A 140 7.06 3.97 -2.57
C PHE A 140 7.80 4.81 -1.54
N VAL A 141 7.97 4.28 -0.34
CA VAL A 141 8.45 5.04 0.82
C VAL A 141 9.59 4.31 1.51
N GLN A 142 10.65 5.04 1.84
CA GLN A 142 11.73 4.57 2.69
C GLN A 142 11.60 5.15 4.09
N LEU A 143 11.76 4.33 5.13
CA LEU A 143 11.83 4.75 6.52
C LEU A 143 12.94 3.98 7.23
N GLU A 144 13.88 4.69 7.86
CA GLU A 144 14.97 4.11 8.67
C GLU A 144 15.75 2.96 7.97
N GLY A 145 15.85 3.02 6.63
CA GLY A 145 16.54 2.01 5.83
C GLY A 145 15.68 0.85 5.35
N ALA A 146 14.42 0.76 5.78
CA ALA A 146 13.41 -0.14 5.25
C ALA A 146 12.60 0.52 4.13
N PHE A 147 12.06 -0.30 3.23
CA PHE A 147 11.25 0.11 2.09
C PHE A 147 9.83 -0.43 2.21
N HIS A 148 8.86 0.42 1.90
CA HIS A 148 7.43 0.16 2.00
C HIS A 148 6.72 0.58 0.71
N VAL A 149 5.65 -0.14 0.40
CA VAL A 149 4.65 0.21 -0.60
C VAL A 149 3.37 0.58 0.13
N LEU A 150 2.85 1.77 -0.13
CA LEU A 150 1.55 2.22 0.37
C LEU A 150 0.57 2.19 -0.79
N CYS A 151 -0.47 1.38 -0.70
CA CYS A 151 -1.53 1.36 -1.70
C CYS A 151 -2.70 2.21 -1.20
N ILE A 152 -3.19 3.08 -2.08
CA ILE A 152 -4.23 4.05 -1.81
C ILE A 152 -5.43 3.68 -2.66
N GLU A 153 -6.44 3.11 -2.01
CA GLU A 153 -7.71 2.80 -2.65
C GLU A 153 -8.71 3.92 -2.35
N SER A 154 -9.20 4.58 -3.39
CA SER A 154 -10.35 5.47 -3.25
C SER A 154 -11.57 4.60 -2.94
N GLY A 155 -12.11 4.70 -1.73
CA GLY A 155 -13.37 4.05 -1.41
C GLY A 155 -14.44 4.64 -2.32
N GLN A 156 -14.89 3.85 -3.31
CA GLN A 156 -15.69 4.35 -4.45
C GLN A 156 -16.97 5.08 -4.02
N ASP A 157 -17.40 4.96 -2.76
CA ASP A 157 -18.63 5.56 -2.23
C ASP A 157 -18.45 6.44 -0.98
N THR A 158 -17.23 6.61 -0.44
CA THR A 158 -17.07 7.23 0.89
C THR A 158 -16.29 8.55 0.92
N SER A 159 -15.69 8.96 -0.20
CA SER A 159 -14.73 10.09 -0.25
C SER A 159 -13.55 9.95 0.74
N ARG A 160 -13.27 8.72 1.19
CA ARG A 160 -12.19 8.37 2.11
C ARG A 160 -11.24 7.40 1.42
N TYR A 161 -9.99 7.46 1.81
CA TYR A 161 -8.96 6.56 1.28
C TYR A 161 -8.75 5.38 2.22
N GLU A 162 -8.86 4.17 1.69
CA GLU A 162 -8.33 2.99 2.36
C GLU A 162 -6.83 2.92 2.08
N ILE A 163 -6.04 2.89 3.15
CA ILE A 163 -4.59 2.94 3.10
C ILE A 163 -4.04 1.57 3.47
N TYR A 164 -3.49 0.83 2.53
CA TYR A 164 -2.73 -0.37 2.84
C TYR A 164 -1.25 -0.03 2.99
N VAL A 165 -0.61 -0.56 4.03
CA VAL A 165 0.84 -0.43 4.23
C VAL A 165 1.45 -1.82 4.17
N SER A 166 2.30 -2.06 3.18
CA SER A 166 3.00 -3.33 3.07
C SER A 166 4.02 -3.53 4.20
N PRO A 167 4.38 -4.78 4.52
CA PRO A 167 5.51 -5.08 5.41
C PRO A 167 6.80 -4.39 4.97
N ALA A 168 7.67 -4.08 5.95
CA ALA A 168 9.01 -3.58 5.70
C ALA A 168 9.82 -4.56 4.83
N ARG A 169 10.52 -4.03 3.83
CA ARG A 169 11.42 -4.79 2.95
C ARG A 169 12.82 -4.21 3.00
N ASP A 170 13.83 -5.05 2.78
CA ASP A 170 15.16 -4.59 2.40
C ASP A 170 15.17 -4.09 0.94
N TRP A 171 16.28 -3.47 0.55
CA TRP A 171 16.45 -2.92 -0.79
C TRP A 171 16.30 -3.96 -1.90
N ALA A 172 16.91 -5.14 -1.74
CA ALA A 172 16.89 -6.18 -2.77
C ALA A 172 15.48 -6.73 -3.00
N THR A 173 14.74 -6.98 -1.91
CA THR A 173 13.35 -7.45 -1.95
C THR A 173 12.43 -6.38 -2.52
N PHE A 174 12.66 -5.11 -2.17
CA PHE A 174 11.92 -3.99 -2.73
C PHE A 174 12.12 -3.84 -4.24
N LEU A 175 13.37 -3.87 -4.71
CA LEU A 175 13.68 -3.75 -6.13
C LEU A 175 13.07 -4.92 -6.93
N SER A 176 13.23 -6.14 -6.42
CA SER A 176 12.65 -7.33 -7.04
C SER A 176 11.12 -7.28 -7.10
N HIS A 177 10.46 -6.66 -6.12
CA HIS A 177 9.02 -6.42 -6.15
C HIS A 177 8.63 -5.46 -7.28
N LEU A 178 9.36 -4.36 -7.46
CA LEU A 178 9.09 -3.39 -8.53
C LEU A 178 9.23 -4.01 -9.92
N GLU A 179 10.28 -4.81 -10.14
CA GLU A 179 10.56 -5.45 -11.43
C GLU A 179 9.53 -6.51 -11.83
N GLN A 180 8.81 -7.08 -10.86
CA GLN A 180 7.79 -8.11 -11.08
C GLN A 180 6.38 -7.54 -11.19
N SER A 181 6.20 -6.27 -10.79
CA SER A 181 4.90 -5.61 -10.67
C SER A 181 4.51 -4.85 -11.92
#